data_AF-A0A7C6FV67-F1
#
_entry.id   AF-A0A7C6FV67-F1
#
_cell.length_a   1.000
_cell.length_b   1.000
_cell.length_c   1.000
_cell.angle_alpha   90.00
_cell.angle_beta   90.00
_cell.angle_gamma   90.00
#
_symmetry.space_group_name_H-M   'P 1'
#
loop_
_entity.id
_entity.type
_entity.pdbx_description
1 polymer ?
#
loop_
_entity_poly.entity_id
_entity_poly.type
_entity_poly.pdbx_seq_one_letter_code
_entity_poly.pdbx_strand_id
1 'polypeptide(L)'
;MDKDFEKMAQELMNSPAASKLSGKKSELEKLMHTPEGKTIQGMLSGQEQNIMQAVSRGDMDVLKSTVSKILQTQEGAKLAEQIMKMMKK
;
A
#
# COMPACT_ATOMS: atom_id res chain seq x y z
N MET A 1 6.77 6.85 -14.06
CA MET A 1 5.59 6.54 -13.23
C MET A 1 5.22 5.11 -13.57
N ASP A 2 5.51 4.21 -12.63
CA ASP A 2 5.34 2.77 -12.79
C ASP A 2 3.86 2.41 -12.80
N LYS A 3 3.34 2.18 -14.02
CA LYS A 3 1.95 1.80 -14.33
C LYS A 3 1.47 0.57 -13.56
N ASP A 4 2.42 -0.20 -13.08
CA ASP A 4 2.29 -1.48 -12.43
C ASP A 4 1.86 -1.34 -10.96
N PHE A 5 2.38 -0.34 -10.24
CA PHE A 5 1.93 -0.04 -8.87
C PHE A 5 0.52 0.57 -8.86
N GLU A 6 0.21 1.44 -9.83
CA GLU A 6 -1.13 1.97 -10.03
C GLU A 6 -2.16 0.86 -10.27
N LYS A 7 -1.77 -0.17 -11.04
CA LYS A 7 -2.66 -1.29 -11.39
C LYS A 7 -2.95 -2.16 -10.16
N MET A 8 -1.93 -2.45 -9.36
CA MET A 8 -2.11 -3.16 -8.09
C MET A 8 -3.01 -2.36 -7.13
N ALA A 9 -2.77 -1.06 -6.99
CA ALA A 9 -3.59 -0.20 -6.15
C ALA A 9 -5.04 -0.17 -6.64
N GLN A 10 -5.27 -0.17 -7.97
CA GLN A 10 -6.61 -0.26 -8.55
C GLN A 10 -7.29 -1.60 -8.26
N GLU A 11 -6.60 -2.73 -8.42
CA GLU A 11 -7.18 -4.05 -8.14
C GLU A 11 -7.50 -4.22 -6.66
N LEU A 12 -6.61 -3.75 -5.77
CA LEU A 12 -6.86 -3.72 -4.34
C LEU A 12 -8.08 -2.85 -4.03
N MET A 13 -8.20 -1.66 -4.65
CA MET A 13 -9.33 -0.73 -4.51
C MET A 13 -10.67 -1.27 -5.02
N ASN A 14 -10.64 -2.20 -5.96
CA ASN A 14 -11.83 -2.86 -6.50
C ASN A 14 -12.26 -4.09 -5.69
N SER A 15 -11.49 -4.50 -4.67
CA SER A 15 -11.85 -5.62 -3.80
C SER A 15 -12.93 -5.24 -2.75
N PRO A 16 -13.70 -6.21 -2.23
CA PRO A 16 -14.67 -5.97 -1.14
C PRO A 16 -14.03 -5.39 0.13
N ALA A 17 -12.76 -5.72 0.39
CA ALA A 17 -11.97 -5.16 1.49
C ALA A 17 -11.71 -3.67 1.30
N ALA A 18 -11.60 -3.21 0.05
CA ALA A 18 -11.46 -1.80 -0.28
C ALA A 18 -12.77 -1.06 -0.49
N SER A 19 -13.94 -1.71 -0.41
CA SER A 19 -15.22 -0.98 -0.40
C SER A 19 -15.34 0.00 0.79
N LYS A 20 -14.56 -0.21 1.87
CA LYS A 20 -14.40 0.75 2.99
C LYS A 20 -13.35 1.84 2.72
N LEU A 21 -12.46 1.62 1.75
CA LEU A 21 -11.37 2.51 1.37
C LEU A 21 -11.64 3.27 0.05
N SER A 22 -12.60 2.83 -0.76
CA SER A 22 -12.96 3.43 -2.04
C SER A 22 -13.47 4.87 -1.87
N GLY A 23 -14.21 5.14 -0.80
CA GLY A 23 -14.60 6.49 -0.38
C GLY A 23 -13.44 7.35 0.13
N LYS A 24 -12.29 6.74 0.42
CA LYS A 24 -11.07 7.38 0.92
C LYS A 24 -9.90 7.31 -0.07
N LYS A 25 -10.18 6.95 -1.33
CA LYS A 25 -9.18 6.86 -2.42
C LYS A 25 -8.34 8.12 -2.55
N SER A 26 -8.99 9.30 -2.54
CA SER A 26 -8.28 10.58 -2.67
C SER A 26 -7.40 10.89 -1.46
N GLU A 27 -7.78 10.46 -0.26
CA GLU A 27 -6.96 10.60 0.94
C GLU A 27 -5.78 9.61 0.93
N LEU A 28 -5.98 8.39 0.42
CA LEU A 28 -4.90 7.40 0.21
C LEU A 28 -3.88 7.89 -0.83
N GLU A 29 -4.33 8.46 -1.95
CA GLU A 29 -3.43 9.07 -2.94
C GLU A 29 -2.62 10.22 -2.33
N LYS A 30 -3.24 11.07 -1.51
CA LYS A 30 -2.52 12.11 -0.76
C LYS A 30 -1.47 11.53 0.18
N LEU A 31 -1.80 10.44 0.88
CA LEU A 31 -0.86 9.75 1.76
C LEU A 31 0.33 9.15 1.01
N MET A 32 0.12 8.59 -0.18
CA MET A 32 1.22 8.12 -1.02
C MET A 32 2.13 9.24 -1.51
N HIS A 33 1.62 10.47 -1.58
CA HIS A 33 2.37 11.65 -2.02
C HIS A 33 3.09 12.38 -0.86
N THR A 34 2.88 12.00 0.40
CA THR A 34 3.63 12.56 1.54
C THR A 34 5.08 12.08 1.54
N PRO A 35 5.99 12.71 2.30
CA PRO A 35 7.35 12.22 2.46
C PRO A 35 7.41 10.75 2.87
N GLU A 36 6.55 10.32 3.79
CA GLU A 36 6.45 8.93 4.22
C GLU A 36 5.99 8.00 3.09
N GLY A 37 4.93 8.40 2.36
CA GLY A 37 4.43 7.65 1.20
C GLY A 37 5.48 7.48 0.10
N LYS A 38 6.26 8.54 -0.17
CA LYS A 38 7.36 8.50 -1.13
C LYS A 38 8.54 7.64 -0.66
N THR A 39 8.89 7.69 0.62
CA THR A 39 9.91 6.80 1.18
C THR A 39 9.48 5.33 1.05
N ILE A 40 8.22 5.04 1.34
CA ILE A 40 7.65 3.69 1.19
C ILE A 40 7.65 3.25 -0.26
N GLN A 41 7.25 4.12 -1.20
CA GLN A 41 7.37 3.84 -2.63
C GLN A 41 8.83 3.55 -3.02
N GLY A 42 9.79 4.32 -2.50
CA GLY A 42 11.22 4.07 -2.72
C GLY A 42 11.68 2.72 -2.16
N MET A 43 11.19 2.31 -0.99
CA MET A 43 11.51 1.01 -0.40
C MET A 43 10.93 -0.17 -1.19
N LEU A 44 9.77 0.04 -1.81
CA LEU A 44 9.09 -0.95 -2.65
C LEU A 44 9.58 -0.94 -4.10
N SER A 45 10.34 0.08 -4.49
CA SER A 45 10.89 0.22 -5.83
C SER A 45 11.85 -0.93 -6.14
N GLY A 46 11.64 -1.60 -7.27
CA GLY A 46 12.35 -2.82 -7.65
C GLY A 46 11.77 -4.10 -7.04
N GLN A 47 10.78 -4.00 -6.15
CA GLN A 47 10.02 -5.14 -5.63
C GLN A 47 8.60 -5.21 -6.20
N GLU A 48 8.17 -4.25 -7.03
CA GLU A 48 6.77 -4.13 -7.48
C GLU A 48 6.27 -5.39 -8.20
N GLN A 49 7.08 -5.95 -9.11
CA GLN A 49 6.71 -7.17 -9.83
C GLN A 49 6.52 -8.36 -8.88
N ASN A 50 7.39 -8.50 -7.89
CA ASN A 50 7.31 -9.60 -6.93
C ASN A 50 6.07 -9.48 -6.04
N ILE A 51 5.77 -8.26 -5.60
CA ILE A 51 4.58 -7.97 -4.80
C ILE A 51 3.31 -8.18 -5.64
N MET A 52 3.31 -7.82 -6.93
CA MET A 52 2.16 -8.05 -7.82
C MET A 52 1.92 -9.51 -8.10
N GLN A 53 2.97 -10.28 -8.35
CA GLN A 53 2.83 -11.72 -8.48
C GLN A 53 2.32 -12.34 -7.19
N ALA A 54 2.77 -11.86 -6.03
CA ALA A 54 2.28 -12.32 -4.74
C ALA A 54 0.79 -12.00 -4.53
N VAL A 55 0.34 -10.78 -4.85
CA VAL A 55 -1.09 -10.43 -4.82
C VAL A 55 -1.89 -11.31 -5.77
N SER A 56 -1.45 -11.45 -7.02
CA SER A 56 -2.15 -12.21 -8.05
C SER A 56 -2.26 -13.70 -7.72
N ARG A 57 -1.23 -14.27 -7.08
CA ARG A 57 -1.19 -15.69 -6.67
C ARG A 57 -1.75 -15.93 -5.27
N GLY A 58 -2.11 -14.89 -4.52
CA GLY A 58 -2.52 -15.00 -3.13
C GLY A 58 -1.39 -15.46 -2.19
N ASP A 59 -0.14 -15.17 -2.54
CA ASP A 59 1.03 -15.49 -1.72
C ASP A 59 1.10 -14.57 -0.50
N MET A 60 0.45 -15.03 0.57
CA MET A 60 0.32 -14.30 1.82
C MET A 60 1.66 -14.13 2.54
N ASP A 61 2.65 -15.00 2.32
CA ASP A 61 3.94 -14.92 2.99
C ASP A 61 4.78 -13.76 2.45
N VAL A 62 4.82 -13.59 1.12
CA VAL A 62 5.49 -12.45 0.48
C VAL A 62 4.80 -11.13 0.86
N LEU A 63 3.47 -11.12 0.89
CA LEU A 63 2.70 -9.94 1.30
C LEU A 63 2.95 -9.58 2.76
N LYS A 64 2.91 -10.57 3.66
CA LYS A 64 3.14 -10.37 5.09
C LYS A 64 4.56 -9.88 5.37
N SER A 65 5.57 -10.48 4.72
CA SER A 65 6.97 -10.03 4.81
C SER A 65 7.14 -8.59 4.33
N THR A 66 6.51 -8.24 3.20
CA THR A 66 6.58 -6.88 2.64
C THR A 66 5.94 -5.85 3.58
N VAL A 67 4.75 -6.16 4.11
CA VAL A 67 4.07 -5.31 5.09
C VAL A 67 4.89 -5.21 6.39
N SER A 68 5.47 -6.31 6.87
CA SER A 68 6.33 -6.29 8.07
C SER A 68 7.55 -5.40 7.89
N LYS A 69 8.23 -5.46 6.74
CA LYS A 69 9.38 -4.59 6.44
C LYS A 69 9.00 -3.11 6.41
N ILE A 70 7.83 -2.80 5.85
CA ILE A 70 7.28 -1.44 5.87
C ILE A 70 7.02 -1.00 7.30
N LEU A 71 6.30 -1.80 8.10
CA LEU A 71 5.93 -1.43 9.47
C LEU A 71 7.13 -1.35 10.43
N GLN A 72 8.24 -2.00 10.10
CA GLN A 72 9.49 -1.91 10.84
C GLN A 72 10.21 -0.56 10.67
N THR A 73 9.86 0.24 9.65
CA THR A 73 10.42 1.59 9.50
C THR A 73 9.57 2.64 10.20
N GLN A 74 10.21 3.74 10.59
CA GLN A 74 9.53 4.85 11.26
C GLN A 74 8.49 5.49 10.32
N GLU A 75 8.78 5.53 9.03
CA GLU A 75 7.92 6.04 7.96
C GLU A 75 6.72 5.12 7.73
N GLY A 76 6.91 3.79 7.72
CA GLY A 76 5.81 2.86 7.54
C GLY A 76 4.89 2.75 8.74
N ALA A 77 5.42 2.86 9.97
CA ALA A 77 4.62 2.98 11.17
C ALA A 77 3.75 4.26 11.15
N LYS A 78 4.35 5.41 10.78
CA LYS A 78 3.62 6.68 10.63
C LYS A 78 2.55 6.63 9.55
N LEU A 79 2.85 6.01 8.40
CA LEU A 79 1.89 5.84 7.32
C LEU A 79 0.73 4.93 7.76
N ALA A 80 1.02 3.82 8.44
CA ALA A 80 0.02 2.91 8.97
C ALA A 80 -0.89 3.58 10.02
N GLU A 81 -0.34 4.43 10.90
CA GLU A 81 -1.13 5.23 11.84
C GLU A 81 -2.09 6.19 11.13
N GLN A 82 -1.63 6.86 10.06
CA GLN A 82 -2.47 7.77 9.29
C GLN A 82 -3.62 7.03 8.59
N ILE A 83 -3.35 5.86 8.00
CA ILE A 83 -4.38 5.00 7.40
C ILE A 83 -5.36 4.50 8.48
N MET A 84 -4.87 4.07 9.64
CA MET A 84 -5.74 3.62 10.74
C MET A 84 -6.63 4.74 11.28
N LYS A 85 -6.12 5.97 11.39
CA LYS A 85 -6.93 7.15 11.77
C LYS A 85 -8.02 7.44 10.75
N MET A 86 -7.72 7.26 9.46
CA MET A 86 -8.71 7.40 8.39
C MET A 86 -9.78 6.31 8.46
N MET A 87 -9.44 5.06 8.77
CA MET A 87 -10.41 3.95 8.85
C MET A 87 -11.33 4.00 10.08
N LYS A 88 -10.91 4.68 11.15
CA LYS A 88 -11.69 4.87 12.38
C LYS A 88 -12.70 6.03 12.30
N LYS A 89 -12.67 6.83 11.23
CA LYS A 89 -13.62 7.90 10.94
C LYS A 89 -14.62 7.46 9.87
#